data_AF-X0U1N7-F1
#
_entry.id   AF-X0U1N7-F1
#
_cell.length_a   1.000
_cell.length_b   1.000
_cell.length_c   1.000
_cell.angle_alpha   90.00
_cell.angle_beta   90.00
_cell.angle_gamma   90.00
#
_symmetry.space_group_name_H-M   'P 1'
#
loop_
_entity.id
_entity.type
_entity.pdbx_description
1 polymer ?
#
loop_
_entity_poly.entity_id
_entity_poly.type
_entity_poly.pdbx_seq_one_letter_code
_entity_poly.pdbx_strand_id
1 'polypeptide(L)'
;LDYVAGMNAGTNPNYGYTDWTLPNVNQLDSLVDSEKQGPALSTGHPFINVQPGNFYYWSSTTSASSSFSAWTVSIWNGQFIAQSGKTQSAAFVLWPVRSIGDGTVQLPKTGQTTSYAGGDDGSVQSGATWPSPRFADNGNGTVIDNLTGLVWMKSANPTVTTVNWQQALDYVSNMNTGTNPNLGYTDWRLPNKNEIRSIMDYGQSTPALPIANPFVTVQSSYWTSTTYTGSTTSALYTWATDGSLTINDK
;
A
#
# COMPACT_ATOMS: atom_id res chain seq x y z
N LEU A 1 15.21 16.15 2.51
CA LEU A 1 14.25 16.56 3.57
C LEU A 1 14.23 18.08 3.76
N ASP A 2 15.24 18.82 3.27
CA ASP A 2 15.31 20.28 3.42
C ASP A 2 14.22 21.08 2.69
N TYR A 3 13.62 20.57 1.60
CA TYR A 3 12.64 21.36 0.85
C TYR A 3 11.34 21.59 1.63
N VAL A 4 10.77 20.53 2.22
CA VAL A 4 9.53 20.62 3.03
C VAL A 4 9.76 21.46 4.29
N ALA A 5 10.92 21.27 4.95
CA ALA A 5 11.31 22.12 6.07
C ALA A 5 11.39 23.60 5.66
N GLY A 6 11.94 23.88 4.48
CA GLY A 6 11.98 25.24 3.94
C GLY A 6 10.60 25.81 3.57
N MET A 7 9.65 24.98 3.12
CA MET A 7 8.25 25.43 2.95
C MET A 7 7.68 25.87 4.31
N ASN A 8 7.86 25.06 5.36
CA ASN A 8 7.33 25.38 6.68
C ASN A 8 8.02 26.58 7.36
N ALA A 9 9.30 26.80 7.06
CA ALA A 9 10.06 27.97 7.53
C ALA A 9 9.87 29.24 6.68
N GLY A 10 9.16 29.14 5.54
CA GLY A 10 8.99 30.25 4.60
C GLY A 10 10.22 30.59 3.75
N THR A 11 11.23 29.71 3.72
CA THR A 11 12.41 29.87 2.84
C THR A 11 12.19 29.28 1.44
N ASN A 12 11.15 28.46 1.26
CA ASN A 12 10.62 28.01 -0.02
C ASN A 12 9.15 28.48 -0.19
N PRO A 13 8.59 28.51 -1.41
CA PRO A 13 7.17 28.78 -1.62
C PRO A 13 6.29 27.86 -0.75
N ASN A 14 5.53 28.45 0.16
CA ASN A 14 4.76 27.73 1.17
C ASN A 14 3.24 27.82 0.96
N TYR A 15 2.82 28.61 -0.04
CA TYR A 15 1.43 28.80 -0.45
C TYR A 15 0.49 29.20 0.71
N GLY A 16 1.02 29.92 1.70
CA GLY A 16 0.25 30.39 2.86
C GLY A 16 0.11 29.38 4.01
N TYR A 17 0.80 28.24 3.95
CA TYR A 17 0.73 27.17 4.95
C TYR A 17 2.10 26.78 5.51
N THR A 18 2.13 26.28 6.74
CA THR A 18 3.37 25.91 7.46
C THR A 18 3.31 24.50 8.06
N ASP A 19 2.36 23.69 7.62
CA ASP A 19 2.07 22.33 8.07
C ASP A 19 2.28 21.30 6.95
N TRP A 20 3.18 21.59 6.02
CA TRP A 20 3.53 20.68 4.93
C TRP A 20 4.32 19.49 5.47
N THR A 21 3.99 18.31 4.94
CA THR A 21 4.67 17.05 5.22
C THR A 21 4.95 16.31 3.92
N LEU A 22 5.92 15.40 3.94
CA LEU A 22 6.02 14.39 2.90
C LEU A 22 4.98 13.28 3.19
N PRO A 23 4.15 12.86 2.23
CA PRO A 23 3.13 11.84 2.46
C PRO A 23 3.78 10.52 2.84
N ASN A 24 3.14 9.77 3.74
CA ASN A 24 3.49 8.37 3.93
C ASN A 24 3.09 7.53 2.69
N VAL A 25 3.56 6.29 2.58
CA VAL A 25 3.33 5.46 1.38
C VAL A 25 1.85 5.12 1.14
N ASN A 26 1.01 5.09 2.19
CA ASN A 26 -0.44 4.89 2.05
C ASN A 26 -1.10 6.15 1.49
N GLN A 27 -0.68 7.32 1.95
CA GLN A 27 -1.18 8.62 1.49
C GLN A 27 -0.83 8.86 0.03
N LEU A 28 0.42 8.60 -0.36
CA LEU A 28 0.86 8.83 -1.73
C LEU A 28 0.18 7.89 -2.73
N ASP A 29 0.06 6.59 -2.42
CA ASP A 29 -0.62 5.65 -3.33
C ASP A 29 -2.13 5.86 -3.41
N SER A 30 -2.76 6.48 -2.40
CA SER A 30 -4.19 6.79 -2.46
C SER A 30 -4.57 7.72 -3.62
N LEU A 31 -3.61 8.46 -4.18
CA LEU A 31 -3.81 9.31 -5.35
C LEU A 31 -3.94 8.52 -6.65
N VAL A 32 -3.50 7.26 -6.64
CA VAL A 32 -3.38 6.48 -7.85
C VAL A 32 -4.73 5.96 -8.32
N ASP A 33 -5.02 6.22 -9.59
CA ASP A 33 -6.00 5.50 -10.38
C ASP A 33 -5.33 4.36 -11.16
N SER A 34 -5.62 3.11 -10.76
CA SER A 34 -5.03 1.90 -11.35
C SER A 34 -5.54 1.56 -12.74
N GLU A 35 -6.49 2.31 -13.30
CA GLU A 35 -6.95 2.16 -14.69
C GLU A 35 -6.31 3.17 -15.63
N LYS A 36 -5.50 4.09 -15.09
CA LYS A 36 -4.89 5.19 -15.85
C LYS A 36 -3.39 5.01 -15.96
N GLN A 37 -2.86 5.57 -17.05
CA GLN A 37 -1.43 5.63 -17.29
C GLN A 37 -1.11 6.99 -17.93
N GLY A 38 -0.05 7.62 -17.44
CA GLY A 38 0.51 8.85 -17.96
C GLY A 38 -0.34 10.12 -17.82
N PRO A 39 -0.70 10.57 -16.59
CA PRO A 39 -0.43 9.97 -15.28
C PRO A 39 -1.54 9.01 -14.81
N ALA A 40 -1.21 8.13 -13.87
CA ALA A 40 -2.13 7.24 -13.18
C ALA A 40 -2.94 7.98 -12.11
N LEU A 41 -3.64 9.03 -12.52
CA LEU A 41 -4.48 9.88 -11.69
C LEU A 41 -5.88 9.93 -12.27
N SER A 42 -6.87 10.17 -11.41
CA SER A 42 -8.26 10.27 -11.82
C SER A 42 -8.49 11.34 -12.90
N THR A 43 -9.43 11.08 -13.81
CA THR A 43 -9.74 12.02 -14.90
C THR A 43 -10.24 13.34 -14.35
N GLY A 44 -9.68 14.45 -14.83
CA GLY A 44 -10.01 15.79 -14.36
C GLY A 44 -9.27 16.24 -13.09
N HIS A 45 -8.21 15.51 -12.67
CA HIS A 45 -7.41 15.92 -11.53
C HIS A 45 -6.86 17.36 -11.67
N PRO A 46 -6.78 18.14 -10.57
CA PRO A 46 -6.32 19.53 -10.61
C PRO A 46 -4.79 19.67 -10.55
N PHE A 47 -4.06 18.57 -10.37
CA PHE A 47 -2.63 18.59 -10.17
C PHE A 47 -1.86 19.04 -11.41
N ILE A 48 -0.90 19.93 -11.20
CA ILE A 48 -0.01 20.48 -12.23
C ILE A 48 1.42 19.96 -12.01
N ASN A 49 2.24 19.99 -13.06
CA ASN A 49 3.64 19.53 -13.02
C ASN A 49 3.83 18.08 -12.53
N VAL A 50 2.83 17.22 -12.75
CA VAL A 50 2.94 15.78 -12.52
C VAL A 50 3.94 15.21 -13.53
N GLN A 51 5.06 14.70 -13.04
CA GLN A 51 6.16 14.21 -13.85
C GLN A 51 5.75 12.98 -14.70
N PRO A 52 5.94 13.02 -16.03
CA PRO A 52 5.63 11.91 -16.93
C PRO A 52 6.78 10.88 -17.00
N GLY A 53 6.51 9.64 -17.40
CA GLY A 53 7.50 8.58 -17.57
C GLY A 53 7.93 7.91 -16.26
N ASN A 54 9.14 7.35 -16.20
CA ASN A 54 9.58 6.46 -15.11
C ASN A 54 10.01 7.18 -13.81
N PHE A 55 9.45 8.36 -13.52
CA PHE A 55 9.71 9.02 -12.24
C PHE A 55 8.91 8.37 -11.12
N TYR A 56 9.57 8.20 -9.98
CA TYR A 56 8.91 7.82 -8.75
C TYR A 56 8.88 9.02 -7.79
N TYR A 57 7.84 9.01 -6.96
CA TYR A 57 7.61 10.02 -5.95
C TYR A 57 8.03 9.47 -4.60
N TRP A 58 8.77 10.27 -3.83
CA TRP A 58 9.17 9.90 -2.48
C TRP A 58 7.96 9.88 -1.54
N SER A 59 7.92 8.86 -0.68
CA SER A 59 7.15 8.90 0.56
C SER A 59 8.07 9.11 1.77
N SER A 60 7.49 9.50 2.89
CA SER A 60 8.20 9.62 4.18
C SER A 60 8.48 8.28 4.84
N THR A 61 7.88 7.19 4.34
CA THR A 61 8.00 5.85 4.93
C THR A 61 9.36 5.24 4.60
N THR A 62 10.18 5.01 5.62
CA THR A 62 11.46 4.31 5.48
C THR A 62 11.23 2.81 5.29
N SER A 63 12.10 2.11 4.56
CA SER A 63 12.01 0.65 4.46
C SER A 63 12.36 -0.01 5.80
N ALA A 64 11.53 -0.93 6.27
CA ALA A 64 11.80 -1.73 7.48
C ALA A 64 13.05 -2.61 7.33
N SER A 65 13.36 -3.07 6.11
CA SER A 65 14.54 -3.91 5.85
C SER A 65 15.82 -3.10 5.59
N SER A 66 15.72 -1.78 5.37
CA SER A 66 16.88 -0.91 5.14
C SER A 66 16.57 0.54 5.51
N SER A 67 17.21 1.06 6.55
CA SER A 67 17.12 2.48 6.94
C SER A 67 17.67 3.43 5.87
N PHE A 68 18.50 2.92 4.95
CA PHE A 68 19.04 3.64 3.80
C PHE A 68 18.08 3.72 2.61
N SER A 69 16.91 3.08 2.67
CA SER A 69 15.91 3.10 1.62
C SER A 69 14.60 3.69 2.12
N ALA A 70 13.82 4.30 1.22
CA ALA A 70 12.44 4.71 1.50
C ALA A 70 11.52 4.23 0.39
N TRP A 71 10.24 4.17 0.72
CA TRP A 71 9.20 3.76 -0.22
C TRP A 71 8.94 4.85 -1.25
N THR A 72 8.76 4.42 -2.49
CA THR A 72 8.49 5.27 -3.65
C THR A 72 7.32 4.73 -4.45
N VAL A 73 6.52 5.64 -5.01
CA VAL A 73 5.33 5.28 -5.81
C VAL A 73 5.50 5.84 -7.22
N SER A 74 5.26 5.02 -8.24
CA SER A 74 5.21 5.51 -9.62
C SER A 74 3.84 6.11 -9.90
N ILE A 75 3.76 7.42 -10.21
CA ILE A 75 2.50 8.06 -10.65
C ILE A 75 2.31 7.93 -12.16
N TRP A 76 3.26 7.35 -12.89
CA TRP A 76 3.07 7.12 -14.32
C TRP A 76 2.07 6.02 -14.62
N ASN A 77 2.23 4.86 -14.01
CA ASN A 77 1.26 3.76 -14.13
C ASN A 77 0.57 3.44 -12.81
N GLY A 78 1.01 4.02 -11.68
CA GLY A 78 0.31 3.90 -10.41
C GLY A 78 0.48 2.54 -9.71
N GLN A 79 1.12 1.60 -10.37
CA GLN A 79 0.99 0.18 -10.02
C GLN A 79 2.27 -0.40 -9.42
N PHE A 80 3.37 0.36 -9.43
CA PHE A 80 4.62 -0.01 -8.78
C PHE A 80 4.86 0.78 -7.51
N ILE A 81 5.16 0.02 -6.45
CA ILE A 81 5.53 0.54 -5.14
C ILE A 81 6.79 -0.17 -4.71
N ALA A 82 7.87 0.58 -4.70
CA ALA A 82 9.22 0.05 -4.64
C ALA A 82 10.04 0.75 -3.56
N GLN A 83 11.06 0.06 -3.09
CA GLN A 83 12.05 0.63 -2.21
C GLN A 83 13.18 1.26 -3.03
N SER A 84 13.55 2.49 -2.68
CA SER A 84 14.61 3.23 -3.36
C SER A 84 15.62 3.76 -2.35
N GLY A 85 16.91 3.69 -2.70
CA GLY A 85 17.99 4.17 -1.85
C GLY A 85 17.94 5.69 -1.67
N LYS A 86 18.15 6.17 -0.44
CA LYS A 86 18.24 7.58 -0.05
C LYS A 86 19.58 8.22 -0.44
N THR A 87 20.16 7.82 -1.59
CA THR A 87 21.46 8.32 -2.05
C THR A 87 21.32 9.69 -2.72
N GLN A 88 22.37 10.51 -2.66
CA GLN A 88 22.37 11.85 -3.28
C GLN A 88 22.27 11.82 -4.82
N SER A 89 22.48 10.67 -5.45
CA SER A 89 22.39 10.48 -6.90
C SER A 89 20.98 10.13 -7.40
N ALA A 90 20.03 9.84 -6.50
CA ALA A 90 18.72 9.38 -6.89
C ALA A 90 17.76 10.57 -7.12
N ALA A 91 17.38 10.80 -8.37
CA ALA A 91 16.44 11.86 -8.75
C ALA A 91 15.00 11.36 -8.70
N PHE A 92 14.35 11.54 -7.55
CA PHE A 92 12.92 11.26 -7.36
C PHE A 92 12.16 12.54 -7.03
N VAL A 93 10.85 12.50 -7.26
CA VAL A 93 9.98 13.67 -7.21
C VAL A 93 9.41 13.84 -5.81
N LEU A 94 9.35 15.09 -5.37
CA LEU A 94 8.72 15.48 -4.12
C LEU A 94 7.27 15.90 -4.37
N TRP A 95 6.33 15.35 -3.61
CA TRP A 95 4.93 15.80 -3.62
C TRP A 95 4.41 15.96 -2.19
N PRO A 96 4.51 17.18 -1.61
CA PRO A 96 4.12 17.41 -0.22
C PRO A 96 2.59 17.36 -0.05
N VAL A 97 2.17 16.96 1.15
CA VAL A 97 0.76 16.94 1.58
C VAL A 97 0.61 17.68 2.91
N ARG A 98 -0.55 18.32 3.10
CA ARG A 98 -1.01 18.85 4.40
C ARG A 98 -2.34 18.22 4.76
N SER A 99 -2.59 18.02 6.04
CA SER A 99 -3.85 17.45 6.53
C SER A 99 -4.81 18.57 6.89
N ILE A 100 -6.07 18.49 6.45
CA ILE A 100 -7.10 19.51 6.75
C ILE A 100 -8.21 19.00 7.68
N GLY A 101 -8.08 17.78 8.22
CA GLY A 101 -9.09 17.14 9.09
C GLY A 101 -9.88 16.03 8.40
N ASP A 102 -11.12 15.80 8.86
CA ASP A 102 -11.98 14.63 8.60
C ASP A 102 -12.48 14.51 7.14
N GLY A 103 -11.56 14.28 6.20
CA GLY A 103 -11.93 13.78 4.88
C GLY A 103 -12.78 12.50 4.97
N THR A 104 -13.63 12.26 3.96
CA THR A 104 -14.52 11.09 3.90
C THR A 104 -13.79 9.76 4.12
N VAL A 105 -12.53 9.68 3.71
CA VAL A 105 -11.65 8.53 3.93
C VAL A 105 -10.46 8.99 4.75
N GLN A 106 -10.25 8.31 5.89
CA GLN A 106 -9.08 8.51 6.72
C GLN A 106 -8.02 7.47 6.34
N LEU A 107 -6.94 7.93 5.70
CA LEU A 107 -5.87 7.04 5.25
C LEU A 107 -5.02 6.57 6.43
N PRO A 108 -4.73 5.27 6.56
CA PRO A 108 -4.13 4.72 7.76
C PRO A 108 -2.66 5.09 7.90
N LYS A 109 -2.19 5.13 9.16
CA LYS A 109 -0.77 5.03 9.47
C LYS A 109 -0.17 3.79 8.81
N THR A 110 1.15 3.81 8.64
CA THR A 110 1.89 2.72 8.00
C THR A 110 2.38 1.65 8.97
N GLY A 111 2.30 1.91 10.27
CA GLY A 111 2.89 1.07 11.33
C GLY A 111 4.34 1.43 11.69
N GLN A 112 4.97 2.32 10.93
CA GLN A 112 6.32 2.80 11.26
C GLN A 112 6.31 3.71 12.50
N THR A 113 7.05 3.31 13.54
CA THR A 113 7.22 4.10 14.78
C THR A 113 8.66 4.52 15.04
N THR A 114 9.64 3.89 14.38
CA THR A 114 11.06 4.23 14.50
C THR A 114 11.39 5.38 13.55
N SER A 115 11.88 6.50 14.08
CA SER A 115 12.39 7.60 13.27
C SER A 115 13.87 7.41 12.92
N TYR A 116 14.19 7.61 11.65
CA TYR A 116 15.53 7.57 11.07
C TYR A 116 15.99 8.95 10.58
N ALA A 117 15.07 9.89 10.37
CA ALA A 117 15.35 11.29 10.05
C ALA A 117 14.18 12.21 10.46
N GLY A 118 14.47 13.47 10.75
CA GLY A 118 13.41 14.44 11.06
C GLY A 118 12.43 14.61 9.89
N GLY A 119 11.13 14.46 10.15
CA GLY A 119 10.07 14.59 9.16
C GLY A 119 9.76 13.31 8.38
N ASP A 120 10.38 12.18 8.74
CA ASP A 120 10.01 10.86 8.22
C ASP A 120 8.74 10.30 8.88
N ASP A 121 8.26 9.16 8.37
CA ASP A 121 6.99 8.58 8.83
C ASP A 121 7.06 8.07 10.28
N GLY A 122 8.22 7.60 10.75
CA GLY A 122 8.39 7.23 12.16
C GLY A 122 8.33 8.40 13.14
N SER A 123 8.78 9.60 12.73
CA SER A 123 8.66 10.83 13.53
C SER A 123 7.28 11.47 13.43
N VAL A 124 6.69 11.52 12.24
CA VAL A 124 5.41 12.21 12.00
C VAL A 124 4.21 11.31 12.33
N GLN A 125 4.30 10.02 12.00
CA GLN A 125 3.27 8.99 12.17
C GLN A 125 1.90 9.44 11.65
N SER A 126 1.88 10.00 10.43
CA SER A 126 0.67 10.57 9.82
C SER A 126 -0.35 9.50 9.47
N GLY A 127 -1.64 9.86 9.51
CA GLY A 127 -2.76 8.98 9.16
C GLY A 127 -3.53 8.43 10.35
N ALA A 128 -4.60 7.70 10.06
CA ALA A 128 -5.51 7.12 11.03
C ALA A 128 -4.80 6.03 11.86
N THR A 129 -4.91 6.14 13.19
CA THR A 129 -4.40 5.14 14.13
C THR A 129 -5.12 3.82 13.90
N TRP A 130 -4.37 2.72 13.91
CA TRP A 130 -4.97 1.39 13.83
C TRP A 130 -5.75 1.05 15.10
N PRO A 131 -6.92 0.39 14.99
CA PRO A 131 -7.67 -0.07 16.14
C PRO A 131 -6.91 -1.15 16.92
N SER A 132 -7.28 -1.33 18.19
CA SER A 132 -6.76 -2.39 19.06
C SER A 132 -7.92 -3.23 19.60
N PRO A 133 -8.06 -4.51 19.19
CA PRO A 133 -7.22 -5.21 18.22
C PRO A 133 -7.44 -4.73 16.77
N ARG A 134 -6.40 -4.75 15.93
CA ARG A 134 -6.54 -4.48 14.49
C ARG A 134 -7.26 -5.63 13.79
N PHE A 135 -6.80 -6.84 14.05
CA PHE A 135 -7.38 -8.07 13.50
C PHE A 135 -8.07 -8.86 14.61
N ALA A 136 -9.34 -9.21 14.40
CA ALA A 136 -10.11 -10.05 15.31
C ALA A 136 -10.37 -11.42 14.67
N ASP A 137 -9.84 -12.48 15.27
CA ASP A 137 -10.11 -13.85 14.86
C ASP A 137 -11.51 -14.28 15.31
N ASN A 138 -12.34 -14.72 14.38
CA ASN A 138 -13.71 -15.15 14.65
C ASN A 138 -13.80 -16.61 15.14
N GLY A 139 -12.68 -17.36 15.16
CA GLY A 139 -12.65 -18.76 15.58
C GLY A 139 -13.31 -19.74 14.59
N ASN A 140 -13.77 -19.25 13.44
CA ASN A 140 -14.41 -20.02 12.36
C ASN A 140 -13.55 -20.07 11.07
N GLY A 141 -12.27 -19.72 11.17
CA GLY A 141 -11.36 -19.64 10.03
C GLY A 141 -11.37 -18.28 9.30
N THR A 142 -12.12 -17.30 9.79
CA THR A 142 -12.12 -15.91 9.26
C THR A 142 -11.56 -14.91 10.27
N VAL A 143 -11.07 -13.78 9.77
CA VAL A 143 -10.48 -12.68 10.54
C VAL A 143 -11.11 -11.37 10.09
N ILE A 144 -11.65 -10.59 11.01
CA ILE A 144 -12.13 -9.23 10.74
C ILE A 144 -10.95 -8.25 10.86
N ASP A 145 -10.75 -7.41 9.84
CA ASP A 145 -9.88 -6.25 9.92
C ASP A 145 -10.71 -5.03 10.37
N ASN A 146 -10.57 -4.65 11.64
CA ASN A 146 -11.32 -3.54 12.25
C ASN A 146 -10.95 -2.18 11.65
N LEU A 147 -9.85 -2.07 10.90
CA LEU A 147 -9.47 -0.83 10.22
C LEU A 147 -10.29 -0.61 8.94
N THR A 148 -10.56 -1.66 8.18
CA THR A 148 -11.19 -1.57 6.86
C THR A 148 -12.63 -2.12 6.83
N GLY A 149 -13.02 -2.90 7.84
CA GLY A 149 -14.27 -3.65 7.86
C GLY A 149 -14.26 -4.90 6.95
N LEU A 150 -13.12 -5.23 6.34
CA LEU A 150 -12.98 -6.42 5.49
C LEU A 150 -12.85 -7.70 6.33
N VAL A 151 -13.34 -8.81 5.77
CA VAL A 151 -13.15 -10.15 6.31
C VAL A 151 -12.13 -10.88 5.46
N TRP A 152 -11.12 -11.44 6.12
CA TRP A 152 -10.04 -12.20 5.51
C TRP A 152 -10.10 -13.66 5.92
N MET A 153 -9.63 -14.57 5.08
CA MET A 153 -9.37 -15.94 5.52
C MET A 153 -8.21 -15.95 6.50
N LYS A 154 -8.31 -16.75 7.57
CA LYS A 154 -7.23 -16.93 8.54
C LYS A 154 -6.04 -17.67 7.92
N SER A 155 -6.30 -18.67 7.07
CA SER A 155 -5.24 -19.29 6.25
C SER A 155 -4.95 -18.41 5.05
N ALA A 156 -3.72 -17.91 4.99
CA ALA A 156 -3.22 -17.14 3.85
C ALA A 156 -2.75 -18.04 2.68
N ASN A 157 -2.91 -19.37 2.76
CA ASN A 157 -2.62 -20.29 1.66
C ASN A 157 -3.69 -21.40 1.60
N PRO A 158 -4.94 -21.06 1.28
CA PRO A 158 -6.05 -22.02 1.32
C PRO A 158 -5.95 -23.10 0.23
N THR A 159 -5.15 -22.88 -0.82
CA THR A 159 -4.85 -23.85 -1.87
C THR A 159 -3.76 -24.85 -1.49
N VAL A 160 -3.04 -24.62 -0.38
CA VAL A 160 -1.86 -25.37 0.09
C VAL A 160 -0.64 -25.28 -0.85
N THR A 161 -0.85 -25.22 -2.17
CA THR A 161 0.16 -25.00 -3.20
C THR A 161 0.06 -23.60 -3.79
N THR A 162 1.13 -23.11 -4.40
CA THR A 162 1.07 -21.91 -5.24
C THR A 162 0.23 -22.18 -6.49
N VAL A 163 -0.47 -21.14 -6.95
CA VAL A 163 -1.37 -21.20 -8.10
C VAL A 163 -1.13 -20.01 -9.02
N ASN A 164 -1.39 -20.17 -10.31
CA ASN A 164 -1.42 -19.04 -11.23
C ASN A 164 -2.67 -18.18 -11.01
N TRP A 165 -2.73 -17.03 -11.68
CA TRP A 165 -3.80 -16.05 -11.46
C TRP A 165 -5.19 -16.60 -11.81
N GLN A 166 -5.31 -17.33 -12.93
CA GLN A 166 -6.57 -17.95 -13.32
C GLN A 166 -7.04 -19.02 -12.32
N GLN A 167 -6.13 -19.89 -11.86
CA GLN A 167 -6.42 -20.88 -10.82
C GLN A 167 -6.85 -20.23 -9.51
N ALA A 168 -6.29 -19.07 -9.16
CA ALA A 168 -6.71 -18.31 -7.98
C ALA A 168 -8.15 -17.80 -8.11
N LEU A 169 -8.53 -17.28 -9.29
CA LEU A 169 -9.92 -16.90 -9.57
C LEU A 169 -10.88 -18.10 -9.55
N ASP A 170 -10.47 -19.21 -10.16
CA ASP A 170 -11.27 -20.44 -10.17
C ASP A 170 -11.48 -20.98 -8.75
N TYR A 171 -10.44 -20.94 -7.91
CA TYR A 171 -10.55 -21.36 -6.51
C TYR A 171 -11.58 -20.53 -5.73
N VAL A 172 -11.53 -19.21 -5.89
CA VAL A 172 -12.48 -18.27 -5.28
C VAL A 172 -13.90 -18.49 -5.81
N SER A 173 -14.07 -18.64 -7.12
CA SER A 173 -15.36 -18.96 -7.74
C SER A 173 -15.95 -20.27 -7.17
N ASN A 174 -15.09 -21.27 -7.00
CA ASN A 174 -15.45 -22.54 -6.40
C ASN A 174 -15.81 -22.42 -4.91
N MET A 175 -15.23 -21.50 -4.14
CA MET A 175 -15.71 -21.21 -2.78
C MET A 175 -17.13 -20.64 -2.82
N ASN A 176 -17.39 -19.70 -3.72
CA ASN A 176 -18.69 -19.02 -3.80
C ASN A 176 -19.82 -19.93 -4.30
N THR A 177 -19.50 -20.96 -5.08
CA THR A 177 -20.44 -22.02 -5.49
C THR A 177 -20.57 -23.15 -4.47
N GLY A 178 -19.74 -23.17 -3.42
CA GLY A 178 -19.69 -24.23 -2.42
C GLY A 178 -18.93 -25.49 -2.85
N THR A 179 -18.24 -25.46 -4.00
CA THR A 179 -17.35 -26.53 -4.47
C THR A 179 -16.10 -26.66 -3.60
N ASN A 180 -15.54 -25.52 -3.16
CA ASN A 180 -14.47 -25.44 -2.17
C ASN A 180 -15.02 -25.03 -0.79
N PRO A 181 -14.33 -25.35 0.32
CA PRO A 181 -14.70 -24.85 1.64
C PRO A 181 -14.84 -23.32 1.65
N ASN A 182 -16.00 -22.83 2.04
CA ASN A 182 -16.36 -21.41 1.89
C ASN A 182 -16.57 -20.69 3.24
N LEU A 183 -16.33 -21.39 4.35
CA LEU A 183 -16.44 -20.88 5.71
C LEU A 183 -17.81 -20.24 6.04
N GLY A 184 -18.87 -20.62 5.31
CA GLY A 184 -20.22 -20.08 5.48
C GLY A 184 -20.53 -18.82 4.67
N TYR A 185 -19.64 -18.39 3.77
CA TYR A 185 -19.78 -17.18 2.96
C TYR A 185 -19.69 -17.49 1.46
N THR A 186 -20.29 -16.63 0.61
CA THR A 186 -20.38 -16.82 -0.86
C THR A 186 -19.98 -15.59 -1.66
N ASP A 187 -19.31 -14.65 -1.02
CA ASP A 187 -18.87 -13.35 -1.56
C ASP A 187 -17.34 -13.20 -1.51
N TRP A 188 -16.61 -14.32 -1.49
CA TRP A 188 -15.16 -14.34 -1.55
C TRP A 188 -14.66 -13.77 -2.86
N ARG A 189 -13.52 -13.07 -2.79
CA ARG A 189 -12.85 -12.48 -3.96
C ARG A 189 -11.36 -12.34 -3.70
N LEU A 190 -10.57 -12.29 -4.77
CA LEU A 190 -9.20 -11.81 -4.66
C LEU A 190 -9.21 -10.32 -4.24
N PRO A 191 -8.35 -9.92 -3.30
CA PRO A 191 -8.23 -8.52 -2.92
C PRO A 191 -7.72 -7.71 -4.11
N ASN A 192 -8.23 -6.49 -4.27
CA ASN A 192 -7.61 -5.53 -5.17
C ASN A 192 -6.30 -4.99 -4.53
N LYS A 193 -5.53 -4.21 -5.31
CA LYS A 193 -4.24 -3.68 -4.83
C LYS A 193 -4.37 -2.86 -3.54
N ASN A 194 -5.46 -2.10 -3.36
CA ASN A 194 -5.62 -1.21 -2.21
C ASN A 194 -5.93 -2.03 -0.95
N GLU A 195 -6.72 -3.09 -1.08
CA GLU A 195 -7.11 -3.97 0.03
C GLU A 195 -5.96 -4.85 0.50
N ILE A 196 -5.16 -5.41 -0.41
CA ILE A 196 -3.99 -6.19 0.02
C ILE A 196 -2.94 -5.29 0.68
N ARG A 197 -2.85 -4.02 0.26
CA ARG A 197 -1.95 -3.06 0.88
C ARG A 197 -2.45 -2.57 2.23
N SER A 198 -3.77 -2.48 2.41
CA SER A 198 -4.35 -2.02 3.67
C SER A 198 -4.11 -2.96 4.84
N ILE A 199 -3.62 -4.19 4.62
CA ILE A 199 -3.23 -5.13 5.69
C ILE A 199 -1.72 -5.06 6.06
N MET A 200 -0.91 -4.37 5.26
CA MET A 200 0.53 -4.30 5.47
C MET A 200 0.91 -3.47 6.70
N ASP A 201 2.07 -3.78 7.28
CA ASP A 201 2.77 -2.99 8.28
C ASP A 201 4.18 -2.69 7.78
N TYR A 202 4.40 -1.44 7.36
CA TYR A 202 5.69 -0.97 6.81
C TYR A 202 6.74 -0.69 7.90
N GLY A 203 6.39 -0.86 9.18
CA GLY A 203 7.34 -0.97 10.27
C GLY A 203 7.92 -2.39 10.42
N GLN A 204 7.38 -3.37 9.69
CA GLN A 204 7.80 -4.78 9.74
C GLN A 204 8.35 -5.26 8.39
N SER A 205 9.12 -6.34 8.44
CA SER A 205 9.56 -7.06 7.25
C SER A 205 9.69 -8.55 7.56
N THR A 206 9.47 -9.39 6.56
CA THR A 206 9.56 -10.86 6.62
C THR A 206 8.68 -11.51 7.72
N PRO A 207 7.34 -11.38 7.67
CA PRO A 207 6.54 -10.62 6.70
C PRO A 207 6.26 -9.17 7.16
N ALA A 208 5.85 -8.31 6.24
CA ALA A 208 5.36 -6.95 6.51
C ALA A 208 3.90 -6.96 7.00
N LEU A 209 3.64 -7.68 8.08
CA LEU A 209 2.33 -7.78 8.73
C LEU A 209 2.45 -7.32 10.19
N PRO A 210 1.38 -6.76 10.77
CA PRO A 210 1.35 -6.38 12.18
C PRO A 210 1.78 -7.52 13.10
N ILE A 211 2.52 -7.17 14.16
CA ILE A 211 2.88 -8.11 15.21
C ILE A 211 1.58 -8.72 15.80
N ALA A 212 1.62 -10.02 16.10
CA ALA A 212 0.49 -10.79 16.63
C ALA A 212 -0.75 -10.84 15.71
N ASN A 213 -0.56 -10.65 14.39
CA ASN A 213 -1.62 -10.95 13.43
C ASN A 213 -2.05 -12.44 13.53
N PRO A 214 -3.34 -12.76 13.32
CA PRO A 214 -3.86 -14.12 13.46
C PRO A 214 -3.66 -15.00 12.20
N PHE A 215 -3.04 -14.47 11.15
CA PHE A 215 -2.89 -15.19 9.89
C PHE A 215 -1.94 -16.38 10.02
N VAL A 216 -2.29 -17.49 9.37
CA VAL A 216 -1.48 -18.70 9.32
C VAL A 216 -1.10 -19.03 7.88
N THR A 217 -0.07 -19.86 7.70
CA THR A 217 0.41 -20.32 6.39
C THR A 217 0.78 -19.20 5.41
N VAL A 218 1.31 -18.09 5.91
CA VAL A 218 1.74 -16.92 5.11
C VAL A 218 2.82 -17.32 4.10
N GLN A 219 2.60 -16.99 2.84
CA GLN A 219 3.52 -17.17 1.71
C GLN A 219 4.30 -15.89 1.39
N SER A 220 5.29 -16.00 0.52
CA SER A 220 6.14 -14.88 0.09
C SER A 220 5.42 -13.88 -0.80
N SER A 221 4.40 -14.29 -1.56
CA SER A 221 3.68 -13.41 -2.48
C SER A 221 2.22 -13.78 -2.67
N TYR A 222 1.40 -12.79 -3.05
CA TYR A 222 -0.04 -12.93 -3.28
C TYR A 222 -0.51 -12.16 -4.50
N TRP A 223 -1.31 -12.83 -5.34
CA TRP A 223 -2.03 -12.19 -6.44
C TRP A 223 -3.07 -11.19 -5.96
N THR A 224 -3.30 -10.16 -6.76
CA THR A 224 -4.44 -9.25 -6.62
C THR A 224 -5.40 -9.42 -7.78
N SER A 225 -6.62 -8.92 -7.64
CA SER A 225 -7.57 -8.78 -8.76
C SER A 225 -7.26 -7.61 -9.70
N THR A 226 -6.26 -6.79 -9.39
CA THR A 226 -5.91 -5.59 -10.17
C THR A 226 -5.04 -5.95 -11.37
N THR A 227 -5.54 -5.68 -12.58
CA THR A 227 -4.83 -5.88 -13.86
C THR A 227 -3.81 -4.77 -14.09
N TYR A 228 -2.66 -5.10 -14.68
CA TYR A 228 -1.65 -4.10 -15.05
C TYR A 228 -2.11 -3.28 -16.27
N THR A 229 -2.07 -1.95 -16.18
CA THR A 229 -2.55 -1.06 -17.27
C THR A 229 -1.72 -1.19 -18.53
N GLY A 230 -0.42 -1.47 -18.39
CA GLY A 230 0.48 -1.67 -19.53
C GLY A 230 0.35 -3.03 -20.20
N SER A 231 -0.35 -3.99 -19.60
CA SER A 231 -0.60 -5.30 -20.21
C SER A 231 -1.82 -5.98 -19.59
N THR A 232 -2.85 -6.21 -20.41
CA THR A 232 -4.05 -6.94 -19.99
C THR A 232 -3.80 -8.42 -19.76
N THR A 233 -2.60 -8.96 -20.07
CA THR A 233 -2.18 -10.34 -19.78
C THR A 233 -1.34 -10.44 -18.51
N SER A 234 -1.19 -9.35 -17.75
CA SER A 234 -0.45 -9.34 -16.50
C SER A 234 -1.30 -8.76 -15.37
N ALA A 235 -1.10 -9.24 -14.15
CA ALA A 235 -1.78 -8.76 -12.94
C ALA A 235 -0.76 -8.33 -11.90
N LEU A 236 -1.21 -7.48 -10.96
CA LEU A 236 -0.39 -7.11 -9.82
C LEU A 236 -0.37 -8.24 -8.80
N TYR A 237 0.79 -8.43 -8.20
CA TYR A 237 0.96 -9.22 -6.98
C TYR A 237 1.79 -8.44 -5.97
N THR A 238 1.61 -8.78 -4.70
CA THR A 238 2.39 -8.20 -3.60
C THR A 238 3.40 -9.18 -3.06
N TRP A 239 4.56 -8.67 -2.64
CA TRP A 239 5.51 -9.42 -1.83
C TRP A 239 5.13 -9.26 -0.36
N ALA A 240 4.81 -10.35 0.33
CA ALA A 240 4.52 -10.33 1.77
C ALA A 240 5.76 -10.00 2.61
N THR A 241 6.95 -10.11 2.05
CA THR A 241 8.21 -9.79 2.72
C THR A 241 8.30 -8.32 3.12
N ASP A 242 7.78 -7.41 2.30
CA ASP A 242 7.91 -5.97 2.52
C ASP A 242 6.66 -5.16 2.15
N GLY A 243 5.66 -5.77 1.49
CA GLY A 243 4.46 -5.08 1.03
C GLY A 243 4.64 -4.32 -0.28
N SER A 244 5.71 -4.59 -1.05
CA SER A 244 5.91 -4.04 -2.38
C SER A 244 4.91 -4.59 -3.38
N LEU A 245 4.63 -3.82 -4.44
CA LEU A 245 3.76 -4.21 -5.56
C LEU A 245 4.55 -4.24 -6.86
N THR A 246 4.36 -5.33 -7.60
CA THR A 246 4.94 -5.54 -8.93
C THR A 246 3.98 -6.36 -9.79
N ILE A 247 4.40 -6.72 -11.01
CA ILE A 247 3.58 -7.41 -12.01
C ILE A 247 4.10 -8.82 -12.28
N ASN A 248 3.19 -9.71 -12.69
CA ASN A 248 3.53 -10.98 -13.31
C ASN A 248 2.42 -11.40 -14.28
N ASP A 249 2.75 -12.30 -15.19
CA ASP A 249 1.84 -12.78 -16.24
C ASP A 249 0.74 -13.67 -15.64
N LYS A 250 -0.49 -13.51 -16.12
CA LYS A 250 -1.66 -14.30 -15.71
C LYS A 250 -1.98 -15.45 -16.64
#